data_AF-A0A839ZWB9-F1
#
_entry.id   AF-A0A839ZWB9-F1
#
_cell.length_a   1.000
_cell.length_b   1.000
_cell.length_c   1.000
_cell.angle_alpha   90.00
_cell.angle_beta   90.00
_cell.angle_gamma   90.00
#
_symmetry.space_group_name_H-M   'P 1'
#
loop_
_entity.id
_entity.type
_entity.pdbx_description
1 polymer ?
#
loop_
_entity_poly.entity_id
_entity_poly.type
_entity_poly.pdbx_seq_one_letter_code
_entity_poly.pdbx_strand_id
1 'polypeptide(L)'
;MVALALGLLVSGFRWEDFPLGHYEASAPLPRTAHNASVERAVFAQDRLWLLTSAGEVWTVSKNAPAPSRIAIPEPAAELCDDGDTVVAVTTPAGSPTTYTVRRRVGLDWQAIAAVPSRNEGLVGVQCPADGVVLVTAQRLVDLRPGGGRSLALSHRVPSAHVNVLHLTPTHVFVGVNAGEWGGGLHRIDRRTGQVAFLERNAHGDLCGGPLNGGCDPVNGLAERAGKPGCIVAAVGLVHMRSRGQLVEVCGEQIELLYRQPCPRAWDPDGSVDKHGEPFCTIAFFGLGRRGDALFAMGVDGLHVIEGGSAHNRGVPKFQAYGPFRVSFDLPEAVLVLTDVNQRTSLSGMTPLMAMRPPGTL
;
A
#
# COMPACT_ATOMS: atom_id res chain seq x y z
N MET A 1 22.98 -46.31 -3.11
CA MET A 1 23.97 -45.80 -4.08
C MET A 1 23.31 -44.69 -4.89
N VAL A 2 24.04 -43.58 -5.03
CA VAL A 2 23.70 -42.33 -5.74
C VAL A 2 22.71 -41.40 -5.04
N ALA A 3 23.25 -40.58 -4.13
CA ALA A 3 22.76 -39.24 -3.88
C ALA A 3 23.50 -38.29 -4.83
N LEU A 4 22.77 -37.53 -5.65
CA LEU A 4 23.35 -36.48 -6.49
C LEU A 4 23.23 -35.14 -5.74
N ALA A 5 24.38 -34.55 -5.42
CA ALA A 5 24.48 -33.21 -4.90
C ALA A 5 24.28 -32.20 -6.03
N LEU A 6 23.25 -31.35 -5.90
CA LEU A 6 23.14 -30.13 -6.70
C LEU A 6 23.82 -29.00 -5.92
N GLY A 7 25.13 -28.87 -6.13
CA GLY A 7 25.88 -27.67 -5.77
C GLY A 7 25.88 -26.73 -6.97
N LEU A 8 24.94 -25.78 -7.01
CA LEU A 8 25.02 -24.63 -7.90
C LEU A 8 25.56 -23.44 -7.09
N LEU A 9 26.76 -23.02 -7.48
CA LEU A 9 27.43 -21.81 -7.06
C LEU A 9 26.56 -20.58 -7.37
N VAL A 10 25.95 -19.99 -6.33
CA VAL A 10 25.47 -18.60 -6.37
C VAL A 10 26.67 -17.71 -6.08
N SER A 11 27.57 -17.58 -7.05
CA SER A 11 28.65 -16.61 -7.01
C SER A 11 28.33 -15.49 -8.00
N GLY A 12 27.74 -14.40 -7.52
CA GLY A 12 27.53 -13.20 -8.34
C GLY A 12 26.52 -12.18 -7.81
N PHE A 13 25.64 -12.54 -6.88
CA PHE A 13 24.64 -11.59 -6.37
C PHE A 13 25.14 -10.88 -5.11
N ARG A 14 25.66 -9.66 -5.24
CA ARG A 14 25.98 -8.79 -4.09
C ARG A 14 24.82 -7.85 -3.83
N TRP A 15 24.30 -7.89 -2.60
CA TRP A 15 23.21 -7.02 -2.14
C TRP A 15 23.52 -5.52 -2.22
N GLU A 16 24.81 -5.17 -2.30
CA GLU A 16 25.33 -3.81 -2.44
C GLU A 16 25.04 -3.19 -3.82
N ASP A 17 24.71 -4.01 -4.83
CA ASP A 17 24.48 -3.57 -6.22
C ASP A 17 23.01 -3.16 -6.50
N PHE A 18 22.07 -3.46 -5.58
CA PHE A 18 20.73 -2.88 -5.60
C PHE A 18 20.77 -1.51 -4.90
N PRO A 19 20.34 -0.41 -5.54
CA PRO A 19 20.45 0.92 -4.94
C PRO A 19 19.27 1.22 -4.02
N LEU A 20 19.00 0.31 -3.08
CA LEU A 20 18.58 0.77 -1.75
C LEU A 20 19.64 1.73 -1.15
N GLY A 21 20.86 1.74 -1.69
CA GLY A 21 21.91 2.73 -1.40
C GLY A 21 21.70 4.15 -1.98
N HIS A 22 20.66 4.43 -2.78
CA HIS A 22 20.36 5.81 -3.20
C HIS A 22 19.53 6.61 -2.19
N TYR A 23 19.00 5.97 -1.15
CA TYR A 23 18.66 6.69 0.06
C TYR A 23 19.98 7.06 0.73
N GLU A 24 20.44 8.32 0.58
CA GLU A 24 21.66 8.82 1.23
C GLU A 24 21.76 8.23 2.64
N ALA A 25 22.78 7.39 2.83
CA ALA A 25 22.96 6.58 4.01
C ALA A 25 23.33 7.48 5.21
N SER A 26 22.32 8.15 5.78
CA SER A 26 22.32 8.41 7.20
C SER A 26 22.44 7.05 7.88
N ALA A 27 23.40 6.95 8.82
CA ALA A 27 23.92 5.73 9.43
C ALA A 27 22.90 4.58 9.58
N PRO A 28 23.33 3.30 9.43
CA PRO A 28 22.47 2.16 9.69
C PRO A 28 21.84 2.32 11.07
N LEU A 29 20.51 2.28 11.14
CA LEU A 29 19.84 2.21 12.44
C LEU A 29 20.32 0.91 13.11
N PRO A 30 20.72 0.94 14.40
CA PRO A 30 21.04 -0.27 15.13
C PRO A 30 19.88 -1.26 14.98
N ARG A 31 20.21 -2.51 14.60
CA ARG A 31 19.25 -3.62 14.42
C ARG A 31 18.53 -4.07 15.71
N THR A 32 18.57 -3.24 16.74
CA THR A 32 18.09 -3.52 18.08
C THR A 32 16.86 -2.68 18.39
N ALA A 33 15.74 -3.36 18.65
CA ALA A 33 14.59 -2.94 19.47
C ALA A 33 13.38 -2.22 18.84
N HIS A 34 13.22 -2.18 17.51
CA HIS A 34 11.93 -1.78 16.90
C HIS A 34 11.40 -2.86 15.94
N ASN A 35 10.82 -3.93 16.50
CA ASN A 35 10.14 -5.01 15.75
C ASN A 35 8.82 -4.57 15.09
N ALA A 36 8.49 -3.28 15.14
CA ALA A 36 7.21 -2.76 14.65
C ALA A 36 7.42 -1.96 13.35
N SER A 37 7.18 -2.61 12.22
CA SER A 37 7.17 -1.96 10.90
C SER A 37 5.98 -1.01 10.79
N VAL A 38 6.12 0.09 10.03
CA VAL A 38 4.97 0.95 9.71
C VAL A 38 4.08 0.20 8.71
N GLU A 39 2.82 0.00 9.04
CA GLU A 39 1.84 -0.70 8.19
C GLU A 39 0.86 0.26 7.51
N ARG A 40 0.58 1.42 8.11
CA ARG A 40 -0.26 2.47 7.51
C ARG A 40 0.30 3.86 7.75
N ALA A 41 0.06 4.74 6.79
CA ALA A 41 0.44 6.14 6.83
C ALA A 41 -0.72 6.99 6.30
N VAL A 42 -1.07 8.04 7.04
CA VAL A 42 -2.17 8.96 6.70
C VAL A 42 -1.70 10.38 6.97
N PHE A 43 -1.99 11.34 6.10
CA PHE A 43 -1.64 12.74 6.32
C PHE A 43 -2.91 13.54 6.63
N ALA A 44 -3.00 14.07 7.85
CA ALA A 44 -4.16 14.81 8.33
C ALA A 44 -3.71 15.80 9.41
N GLN A 45 -4.39 16.94 9.55
CA GLN A 45 -4.05 17.97 10.55
C GLN A 45 -2.59 18.43 10.46
N ASP A 46 -2.13 18.60 9.22
CA ASP A 46 -0.79 19.02 8.82
C ASP A 46 0.36 18.20 9.43
N ARG A 47 0.10 16.91 9.66
CA ARG A 47 1.08 15.96 10.16
C ARG A 47 0.85 14.58 9.58
N LEU A 48 1.93 13.80 9.57
CA LEU A 48 1.89 12.40 9.20
C LEU A 48 1.49 11.57 10.43
N TRP A 49 0.45 10.77 10.29
CA TRP A 49 0.01 9.77 11.24
C TRP A 49 0.47 8.39 10.77
N LEU A 50 1.11 7.64 11.66
CA LEU A 50 1.68 6.34 11.38
C LEU A 50 1.06 5.29 12.28
N LEU A 51 0.74 4.13 11.71
CA LEU A 51 0.38 2.92 12.43
C LEU A 51 1.51 1.90 12.29
N THR A 52 1.98 1.37 13.41
CA THR A 52 2.96 0.27 13.40
C THR A 52 2.30 -1.08 13.55
N SER A 53 3.00 -2.15 13.20
CA SER A 53 2.51 -3.53 13.36
C SER A 53 2.30 -3.97 14.82
N ALA A 54 2.74 -3.15 15.78
CA ALA A 54 2.45 -3.36 17.21
C ALA A 54 1.13 -2.67 17.64
N GLY A 55 0.40 -2.06 16.69
CA GLY A 55 -0.82 -1.30 16.94
C GLY A 55 -0.57 0.06 17.60
N GLU A 56 0.65 0.58 17.50
CA GLU A 56 0.99 1.89 18.04
C GLU A 56 0.71 2.98 17.02
N VAL A 57 0.14 4.10 17.49
CA VAL A 57 -0.11 5.29 16.68
C VAL A 57 0.95 6.34 16.99
N TRP A 58 1.57 6.86 15.95
CA TRP A 58 2.60 7.90 16.03
C TRP A 58 2.24 9.08 15.14
N THR A 59 2.76 10.26 15.49
CA THR A 59 2.70 11.45 14.63
C THR A 59 4.10 11.97 14.33
N VAL A 60 4.29 12.45 13.11
CA VAL A 60 5.52 13.08 12.63
C VAL A 60 5.16 14.39 11.94
N SER A 61 5.86 15.47 12.29
CA SER A 61 5.69 16.79 11.65
C SER A 61 7.06 17.27 11.14
N LYS A 62 7.09 17.93 9.99
CA LYS A 62 8.33 18.37 9.30
C LYS A 62 9.28 19.15 10.20
N ASN A 63 8.74 19.99 11.09
CA ASN A 63 9.52 20.89 11.94
C ASN A 63 9.55 20.44 13.41
N ALA A 64 9.04 19.25 13.73
CA ALA A 64 9.08 18.74 15.10
C ALA A 64 10.45 18.10 15.38
N PRO A 65 11.00 18.26 16.60
CA PRO A 65 12.30 17.71 16.95
C PRO A 65 12.32 16.17 17.01
N ALA A 66 11.15 15.55 17.22
CA ALA A 66 11.00 14.10 17.32
C ALA A 66 9.56 13.67 16.97
N PRO A 67 9.35 12.41 16.54
CA PRO A 67 8.01 11.87 16.43
C PRO A 67 7.36 11.73 17.81
N SER A 68 6.03 11.83 17.87
CA SER A 68 5.26 11.73 19.11
C SER A 68 4.35 10.51 19.08
N ARG A 69 4.50 9.61 20.06
CA ARG A 69 3.57 8.50 20.26
C ARG A 69 2.24 9.03 20.80
N ILE A 70 1.14 8.63 20.20
CA ILE A 70 -0.21 9.02 20.60
C ILE A 70 -0.82 7.90 21.44
N ALA A 71 -1.26 8.25 22.64
CA ALA A 71 -2.03 7.32 23.47
C ALA A 71 -3.37 7.02 22.79
N ILE A 72 -3.70 5.74 22.68
CA ILE A 72 -4.97 5.23 22.18
C ILE A 72 -5.47 4.14 23.14
N PRO A 73 -6.78 4.01 23.41
CA PRO A 73 -7.27 3.11 24.45
C PRO A 73 -6.90 1.64 24.26
N GLU A 74 -6.78 1.21 23.01
CA GLU A 74 -6.50 -0.16 22.59
C GLU A 74 -5.58 -0.11 21.36
N PRO A 75 -4.79 -1.17 21.08
CA PRO A 75 -4.01 -1.25 19.86
C PRO A 75 -4.86 -0.94 18.62
N ALA A 76 -4.34 -0.05 17.77
CA ALA A 76 -4.96 0.25 16.48
C ALA A 76 -4.68 -0.89 15.49
N ALA A 77 -5.69 -1.23 14.69
CA ALA A 77 -5.58 -2.15 13.57
C ALA A 77 -5.55 -1.42 12.23
N GLU A 78 -6.17 -0.23 12.15
CA GLU A 78 -6.23 0.57 10.92
C GLU A 78 -6.38 2.07 11.25
N LEU A 79 -6.04 2.92 10.28
CA LEU A 79 -6.21 4.39 10.31
C LEU A 79 -6.81 4.90 8.98
N CYS A 80 -7.65 5.93 9.03
CA CYS A 80 -8.01 6.73 7.84
C CYS A 80 -8.13 8.23 8.13
N ASP A 81 -7.92 9.03 7.09
CA ASP A 81 -8.15 10.48 7.07
C ASP A 81 -9.64 10.76 6.86
N ASP A 82 -10.25 11.47 7.80
CA ASP A 82 -11.67 11.89 7.79
C ASP A 82 -11.81 13.36 7.35
N GLY A 83 -10.76 13.93 6.73
CA GLY A 83 -10.68 15.32 6.25
C GLY A 83 -10.26 16.30 7.34
N ASP A 84 -10.97 16.30 8.46
CA ASP A 84 -10.71 17.21 9.59
C ASP A 84 -9.82 16.58 10.67
N THR A 85 -9.80 15.25 10.72
CA THR A 85 -9.20 14.49 11.80
C THR A 85 -8.86 13.06 11.35
N VAL A 86 -8.34 12.26 12.26
CA VAL A 86 -8.05 10.86 12.02
C VAL A 86 -9.07 9.97 12.72
N VAL A 87 -9.48 8.92 12.02
CA VAL A 87 -10.22 7.80 12.58
C VAL A 87 -9.28 6.61 12.72
N ALA A 88 -9.41 5.91 13.84
CA ALA A 88 -8.72 4.65 14.10
C ALA A 88 -9.74 3.53 14.30
N VAL A 89 -9.42 2.34 13.81
CA VAL A 89 -10.13 1.12 14.22
C VAL A 89 -9.24 0.43 15.24
N THR A 90 -9.73 0.21 16.45
CA THR A 90 -9.01 -0.49 17.51
C THR A 90 -9.58 -1.87 17.76
N THR A 91 -8.73 -2.75 18.28
CA THR A 91 -9.11 -4.09 18.72
C THR A 91 -8.44 -4.40 20.05
N PRO A 92 -9.11 -5.11 20.97
CA PRO A 92 -8.44 -5.76 22.08
C PRO A 92 -7.28 -6.63 21.57
N ALA A 93 -6.22 -6.75 22.38
CA ALA A 93 -5.12 -7.65 22.07
C ALA A 93 -5.59 -9.11 22.04
N GLY A 94 -5.08 -9.90 21.10
CA GLY A 94 -5.49 -11.31 20.90
C GLY A 94 -6.56 -11.47 19.82
N SER A 95 -7.50 -12.39 20.03
CA SER A 95 -8.59 -12.66 19.09
C SER A 95 -9.67 -11.57 19.20
N PRO A 96 -9.83 -10.68 18.20
CA PRO A 96 -10.80 -9.61 18.26
C PRO A 96 -12.20 -10.20 18.39
N THR A 97 -13.00 -9.78 19.36
CA THR A 97 -14.46 -10.01 19.36
C THR A 97 -15.21 -8.83 18.76
N THR A 98 -14.60 -7.64 18.79
CA THR A 98 -15.18 -6.37 18.35
C THR A 98 -14.09 -5.47 17.78
N TYR A 99 -14.41 -4.78 16.68
CA TYR A 99 -13.68 -3.64 16.18
C TYR A 99 -14.34 -2.35 16.69
N THR A 100 -13.59 -1.52 17.39
CA THR A 100 -14.08 -0.24 17.89
C THR A 100 -13.59 0.86 16.96
N VAL A 101 -14.52 1.56 16.32
CA VAL A 101 -14.20 2.72 15.47
C VAL A 101 -14.15 3.95 16.36
N ARG A 102 -13.02 4.64 16.32
CA ARG A 102 -12.73 5.80 17.17
C ARG A 102 -12.37 7.00 16.33
N ARG A 103 -12.98 8.15 16.61
CA ARG A 103 -12.62 9.44 16.03
C ARG A 103 -11.77 10.22 17.03
N ARG A 104 -10.72 10.86 16.54
CA ARG A 104 -9.92 11.79 17.34
C ARG A 104 -10.68 13.11 17.50
N VAL A 105 -10.93 13.53 18.75
CA VAL A 105 -11.60 14.79 19.10
C VAL A 105 -10.71 15.54 20.08
N GLY A 106 -10.05 16.61 19.62
CA GLY A 106 -9.04 17.32 20.39
C GLY A 106 -7.89 16.38 20.79
N LEU A 107 -7.68 16.22 22.10
CA LEU A 107 -6.66 15.33 22.67
C LEU A 107 -7.20 13.95 23.09
N ASP A 108 -8.46 13.64 22.78
CA ASP A 108 -9.10 12.38 23.18
C ASP A 108 -9.54 11.53 21.99
N TRP A 109 -9.83 10.24 22.26
CA TRP A 109 -10.39 9.30 21.30
C TRP A 109 -11.81 8.93 21.71
N GLN A 110 -12.78 9.31 20.89
CA GLN A 110 -14.18 8.99 21.12
C GLN A 110 -14.58 7.76 20.30
N ALA A 111 -15.15 6.74 20.96
CA ALA A 111 -15.76 5.63 20.24
C ALA A 111 -17.05 6.10 19.54
N ILE A 112 -17.12 5.92 18.22
CA ILE A 112 -18.27 6.31 17.40
C ILE A 112 -19.08 5.10 16.90
N ALA A 113 -18.48 3.91 16.90
CA ALA A 113 -19.17 2.66 16.59
C ALA A 113 -18.42 1.45 17.16
N ALA A 114 -19.15 0.35 17.36
CA ALA A 114 -18.61 -0.96 17.68
C ALA A 114 -19.15 -1.97 16.67
N VAL A 115 -18.25 -2.70 16.00
CA VAL A 115 -18.58 -3.68 14.97
C VAL A 115 -18.13 -5.05 15.44
N PRO A 116 -19.03 -6.02 15.69
CA PRO A 116 -18.63 -7.38 16.04
C PRO A 116 -17.70 -7.95 14.97
N SER A 117 -16.56 -8.52 15.37
CA SER A 117 -15.58 -9.06 14.43
C SER A 117 -16.09 -10.32 13.74
N ARG A 118 -16.91 -11.12 14.45
CA ARG A 118 -17.38 -12.45 14.02
C ARG A 118 -16.23 -13.40 13.64
N ASN A 119 -15.08 -13.25 14.29
CA ASN A 119 -13.83 -13.96 13.97
C ASN A 119 -13.33 -13.74 12.53
N GLU A 120 -13.77 -12.66 11.89
CA GLU A 120 -13.26 -12.22 10.59
C GLU A 120 -11.99 -11.41 10.82
N GLY A 121 -11.04 -11.44 9.88
CA GLY A 121 -9.91 -10.51 9.87
C GLY A 121 -10.32 -9.15 9.30
N LEU A 122 -9.74 -8.06 9.81
CA LEU A 122 -9.92 -6.73 9.23
C LEU A 122 -9.06 -6.65 7.95
N VAL A 123 -9.66 -6.20 6.85
CA VAL A 123 -8.98 -6.03 5.56
C VAL A 123 -8.51 -4.59 5.40
N GLY A 124 -9.33 -3.62 5.82
CA GLY A 124 -8.94 -2.21 5.84
C GLY A 124 -10.09 -1.28 6.20
N VAL A 125 -9.78 0.02 6.27
CA VAL A 125 -10.75 1.09 6.52
C VAL A 125 -10.57 2.24 5.52
N GLN A 126 -11.67 2.90 5.17
CA GLN A 126 -11.69 4.16 4.42
C GLN A 126 -12.70 5.10 5.07
N CYS A 127 -12.41 6.40 5.05
CA CYS A 127 -13.22 7.46 5.64
C CYS A 127 -13.76 8.38 4.52
N PRO A 128 -14.85 8.03 3.82
CA PRO A 128 -15.53 8.98 2.97
C PRO A 128 -16.11 10.14 3.78
N ALA A 129 -16.44 11.25 3.11
CA ALA A 129 -16.98 12.46 3.75
C ALA A 129 -18.26 12.23 4.60
N ASP A 130 -19.02 11.17 4.33
CA ASP A 130 -20.29 10.88 5.00
C ASP A 130 -20.24 9.70 5.99
N GLY A 131 -19.06 9.15 6.30
CA GLY A 131 -18.98 8.02 7.22
C GLY A 131 -17.66 7.26 7.25
N VAL A 132 -17.71 6.02 7.74
CA VAL A 132 -16.56 5.11 7.80
C VAL A 132 -16.94 3.78 7.16
N VAL A 133 -16.14 3.33 6.21
CA VAL A 133 -16.30 2.03 5.55
C VAL A 133 -15.23 1.08 6.05
N LEU A 134 -15.65 -0.01 6.69
CA LEU A 134 -14.78 -1.10 7.10
C LEU A 134 -14.98 -2.27 6.15
N VAL A 135 -13.87 -2.86 5.71
CA VAL A 135 -13.88 -4.14 5.00
C VAL A 135 -13.27 -5.18 5.93
N THR A 136 -14.00 -6.24 6.21
CA THR A 136 -13.49 -7.45 6.83
C THR A 136 -13.33 -8.53 5.77
N ALA A 137 -12.73 -9.66 6.15
CA ALA A 137 -12.55 -10.77 5.23
C ALA A 137 -13.86 -11.30 4.64
N GLN A 138 -15.02 -11.06 5.27
CA GLN A 138 -16.32 -11.60 4.85
C GLN A 138 -17.44 -10.55 4.79
N ARG A 139 -17.19 -9.30 5.18
CA ARG A 139 -18.22 -8.26 5.20
C ARG A 139 -17.70 -6.90 4.78
N LEU A 140 -18.61 -6.09 4.25
CA LEU A 140 -18.45 -4.65 4.12
C LEU A 140 -19.40 -3.97 5.10
N VAL A 141 -18.90 -3.06 5.91
CA VAL A 141 -19.67 -2.32 6.91
C VAL A 141 -19.56 -0.83 6.62
N ASP A 142 -20.67 -0.21 6.22
CA ASP A 142 -20.81 1.22 5.94
C ASP A 142 -21.45 1.87 7.18
N LEU A 143 -20.68 2.67 7.92
CA LEU A 143 -21.10 3.34 9.14
C LEU A 143 -21.38 4.81 8.83
N ARG A 144 -22.59 5.29 9.11
CA ARG A 144 -23.01 6.67 8.88
C ARG A 144 -23.59 7.30 10.14
N PRO A 145 -23.68 8.63 10.20
CA PRO A 145 -24.47 9.29 11.22
C PRO A 145 -25.91 8.74 11.24
N GLY A 146 -26.38 8.26 12.39
CA GLY A 146 -27.73 7.74 12.56
C GLY A 146 -27.94 6.26 12.18
N GLY A 147 -26.92 5.55 11.71
CA GLY A 147 -27.02 4.11 11.47
C GLY A 147 -25.94 3.54 10.57
N GLY A 148 -25.79 2.21 10.60
CA GLY A 148 -24.85 1.49 9.74
C GLY A 148 -25.52 0.38 8.95
N ARG A 149 -24.92 0.01 7.83
CA ARG A 149 -25.29 -1.15 7.03
C ARG A 149 -24.14 -2.13 6.97
N SER A 150 -24.43 -3.41 7.22
CA SER A 150 -23.48 -4.51 7.05
C SER A 150 -23.95 -5.38 5.88
N LEU A 151 -23.04 -5.66 4.95
CA LEU A 151 -23.26 -6.55 3.82
C LEU A 151 -22.32 -7.75 3.92
N ALA A 152 -22.84 -8.95 3.70
CA ALA A 152 -22.01 -10.14 3.52
C ALA A 152 -21.33 -10.08 2.15
N LEU A 153 -20.07 -10.49 2.10
CA LEU A 153 -19.33 -10.61 0.85
C LEU A 153 -19.63 -11.96 0.19
N SER A 154 -19.79 -11.97 -1.13
CA SER A 154 -20.04 -13.23 -1.86
C SER A 154 -18.83 -14.18 -1.85
N HIS A 155 -17.62 -13.63 -1.64
CA HIS A 155 -16.39 -14.39 -1.46
C HIS A 155 -15.54 -13.75 -0.38
N ARG A 156 -14.65 -14.55 0.21
CA ARG A 156 -13.68 -14.05 1.19
C ARG A 156 -12.64 -13.16 0.51
N VAL A 157 -12.32 -12.02 1.12
CA VAL A 157 -11.17 -11.19 0.75
C VAL A 157 -10.03 -11.45 1.75
N PRO A 158 -8.78 -11.68 1.29
CA PRO A 158 -7.66 -11.89 2.19
C PRO A 158 -7.40 -10.69 3.11
N SER A 159 -7.26 -10.96 4.42
CA SER A 159 -6.69 -10.00 5.36
C SER A 159 -5.17 -10.20 5.37
N ALA A 160 -4.44 -9.38 4.63
CA ALA A 160 -2.99 -9.36 4.62
C ALA A 160 -2.45 -8.24 5.52
N HIS A 161 -1.16 -8.27 5.83
CA HIS A 161 -0.50 -7.19 6.61
C HIS A 161 -0.56 -5.84 5.87
N VAL A 162 -0.46 -5.88 4.54
CA VAL A 162 -0.57 -4.69 3.68
C VAL A 162 -1.69 -4.92 2.69
N ASN A 163 -2.78 -4.21 2.92
CA ASN A 163 -3.87 -4.06 1.98
C ASN A 163 -4.02 -2.57 1.71
N VAL A 164 -4.34 -2.23 0.46
CA VAL A 164 -4.71 -0.87 0.08
C VAL A 164 -6.16 -0.86 -0.36
N LEU A 165 -6.90 0.12 0.14
CA LEU A 165 -8.31 0.29 -0.21
C LEU A 165 -8.48 1.56 -1.03
N HIS A 166 -9.38 1.49 -1.99
CA HIS A 166 -9.86 2.68 -2.69
C HIS A 166 -11.39 2.61 -2.83
N LEU A 167 -12.04 3.69 -2.43
CA LEU A 167 -13.50 3.77 -2.39
C LEU A 167 -14.01 4.63 -3.55
N THR A 168 -15.00 4.11 -4.25
CA THR A 168 -15.82 4.87 -5.20
C THR A 168 -17.28 4.89 -4.70
N PRO A 169 -18.18 5.68 -5.31
CA PRO A 169 -19.59 5.67 -4.92
C PRO A 169 -20.24 4.28 -4.96
N THR A 170 -19.83 3.42 -5.90
CA THR A 170 -20.47 2.12 -6.15
C THR A 170 -19.61 0.92 -5.76
N HIS A 171 -18.29 1.06 -5.67
CA HIS A 171 -17.37 -0.04 -5.42
C HIS A 171 -16.33 0.27 -4.33
N VAL A 172 -15.86 -0.78 -3.65
CA VAL A 172 -14.57 -0.78 -2.94
C VAL A 172 -13.59 -1.61 -3.74
N PHE A 173 -12.42 -1.07 -4.02
CA PHE A 173 -11.29 -1.81 -4.55
C PHE A 173 -10.33 -2.17 -3.42
N VAL A 174 -9.88 -3.41 -3.39
CA VAL A 174 -8.93 -3.93 -2.40
C VAL A 174 -7.74 -4.49 -3.15
N GLY A 175 -6.61 -3.80 -3.07
CA GLY A 175 -5.32 -4.31 -3.50
C GLY A 175 -4.69 -5.12 -2.38
N VAL A 176 -4.32 -6.35 -2.66
CA VAL A 176 -3.70 -7.26 -1.70
C VAL A 176 -2.22 -7.40 -2.03
N ASN A 177 -1.37 -7.22 -1.04
CA ASN A 177 0.05 -7.50 -1.13
C ASN A 177 0.38 -8.76 -0.33
N ALA A 178 0.45 -9.89 -1.03
CA ALA A 178 0.95 -11.16 -0.52
C ALA A 178 2.40 -11.44 -0.96
N GLY A 179 3.13 -10.41 -1.40
CA GLY A 179 4.54 -10.48 -1.80
C GLY A 179 4.76 -11.44 -2.97
N GLU A 180 5.66 -12.43 -2.80
CA GLU A 180 5.99 -13.39 -3.87
C GLU A 180 4.80 -14.29 -4.26
N TRP A 181 3.75 -14.31 -3.45
CA TRP A 181 2.50 -15.05 -3.68
C TRP A 181 1.42 -14.20 -4.37
N GLY A 182 1.79 -13.01 -4.87
CA GLY A 182 0.89 -12.09 -5.54
C GLY A 182 -0.03 -11.36 -4.58
N GLY A 183 -1.33 -11.60 -4.71
CA GLY A 183 -2.41 -10.98 -3.94
C GLY A 183 -3.46 -10.36 -4.84
N GLY A 184 -3.03 -9.61 -5.87
CA GLY A 184 -3.91 -9.10 -6.89
C GLY A 184 -4.90 -8.04 -6.40
N LEU A 185 -6.00 -7.92 -7.13
CA LEU A 185 -6.99 -6.86 -6.96
C LEU A 185 -8.40 -7.45 -6.87
N HIS A 186 -9.16 -7.01 -5.88
CA HIS A 186 -10.56 -7.35 -5.72
C HIS A 186 -11.42 -6.11 -5.89
N ARG A 187 -12.61 -6.28 -6.48
CA ARG A 187 -13.67 -5.26 -6.53
C ARG A 187 -14.88 -5.77 -5.78
N ILE A 188 -15.39 -4.96 -4.86
CA ILE A 188 -16.57 -5.24 -4.05
C ILE A 188 -17.67 -4.27 -4.48
N ASP A 189 -18.81 -4.78 -4.95
CA ASP A 189 -20.02 -3.98 -5.17
C ASP A 189 -20.59 -3.56 -3.80
N ARG A 190 -20.67 -2.24 -3.58
CA ARG A 190 -21.13 -1.66 -2.30
C ARG A 190 -22.61 -1.86 -2.06
N ARG A 191 -23.41 -2.19 -3.06
CA ARG A 191 -24.86 -2.40 -2.92
C ARG A 191 -25.15 -3.85 -2.55
N THR A 192 -24.46 -4.81 -3.17
CA THR A 192 -24.77 -6.25 -3.07
C THR A 192 -23.77 -7.04 -2.23
N GLY A 193 -22.56 -6.53 -2.00
CA GLY A 193 -21.46 -7.28 -1.41
C GLY A 193 -20.81 -8.27 -2.39
N GLN A 194 -21.14 -8.22 -3.68
CA GLN A 194 -20.53 -9.10 -4.66
C GLN A 194 -19.04 -8.78 -4.84
N VAL A 195 -18.20 -9.79 -4.65
CA VAL A 195 -16.75 -9.71 -4.86
C VAL A 195 -16.42 -10.27 -6.24
N ALA A 196 -15.68 -9.49 -7.03
CA ALA A 196 -15.04 -9.90 -8.27
C ALA A 196 -13.53 -9.87 -8.09
N PHE A 197 -12.84 -10.88 -8.61
CA PHE A 197 -11.38 -10.89 -8.72
C PHE A 197 -11.00 -10.29 -10.06
N LEU A 198 -10.14 -9.28 -10.03
CA LEU A 198 -9.75 -8.52 -11.21
C LEU A 198 -8.36 -8.97 -11.64
N GLU A 199 -8.32 -9.72 -12.73
CA GLU A 199 -7.10 -10.19 -13.36
C GLU A 199 -7.25 -10.26 -14.87
N ARG A 200 -6.12 -10.15 -15.57
CA ARG A 200 -6.05 -10.37 -17.00
C ARG A 200 -4.74 -11.05 -17.34
N ASN A 201 -4.81 -12.36 -17.50
CA ASN A 201 -3.71 -13.15 -18.03
C ASN A 201 -3.84 -13.25 -19.56
N ALA A 202 -3.31 -12.25 -20.28
CA ALA A 202 -3.49 -12.14 -21.73
C ALA A 202 -2.87 -13.32 -22.52
N HIS A 203 -1.90 -14.03 -21.95
CA HIS A 203 -1.10 -15.04 -22.66
C HIS A 203 -1.18 -16.44 -22.04
N GLY A 204 -1.94 -16.62 -20.96
CA GLY A 204 -2.06 -17.91 -20.26
C GLY A 204 -0.81 -18.31 -19.46
N ASP A 205 0.17 -17.41 -19.32
CA ASP A 205 1.40 -17.65 -18.59
C ASP A 205 1.21 -17.49 -17.08
N LEU A 206 2.01 -18.22 -16.29
CA LEU A 206 1.90 -18.23 -14.83
C LEU A 206 1.87 -16.83 -14.21
N CYS A 207 2.64 -15.89 -14.78
CA CYS A 207 2.68 -14.48 -14.36
C CYS A 207 2.54 -13.52 -15.55
N GLY A 208 1.74 -13.89 -16.55
CA GLY A 208 1.55 -13.08 -17.76
C GLY A 208 0.49 -11.99 -17.61
N GLY A 209 0.55 -11.00 -18.50
CA GLY A 209 -0.46 -9.96 -18.65
C GLY A 209 -0.30 -8.77 -17.70
N PRO A 210 -1.18 -7.76 -17.84
CA PRO A 210 -1.08 -6.52 -17.08
C PRO A 210 -1.42 -6.69 -15.59
N LEU A 211 -2.15 -7.73 -15.19
CA LEU A 211 -2.41 -8.01 -13.78
C LEU A 211 -2.74 -9.48 -13.59
N ASN A 212 -1.93 -10.19 -12.82
CA ASN A 212 -2.10 -11.58 -12.48
C ASN A 212 -2.09 -11.72 -10.96
N GLY A 213 -3.23 -12.08 -10.36
CA GLY A 213 -3.33 -12.06 -8.90
C GLY A 213 -2.52 -13.14 -8.19
N GLY A 214 -1.99 -14.14 -8.92
CA GLY A 214 -1.04 -15.12 -8.39
C GLY A 214 0.41 -14.61 -8.31
N CYS A 215 0.74 -13.49 -8.97
CA CYS A 215 2.11 -12.98 -9.04
C CYS A 215 2.26 -11.49 -8.73
N ASP A 216 1.19 -10.71 -8.83
CA ASP A 216 1.24 -9.25 -8.76
C ASP A 216 0.68 -8.75 -7.42
N PRO A 217 1.53 -8.44 -6.43
CA PRO A 217 1.11 -7.73 -5.23
C PRO A 217 0.75 -6.28 -5.57
N VAL A 218 -0.43 -5.85 -5.12
CA VAL A 218 -0.91 -4.48 -5.32
C VAL A 218 -0.61 -3.64 -4.07
N ASN A 219 0.18 -2.58 -4.25
CA ASN A 219 0.70 -1.73 -3.18
C ASN A 219 0.08 -0.33 -3.13
N GLY A 220 -0.68 0.06 -4.15
CA GLY A 220 -1.30 1.37 -4.20
C GLY A 220 -2.50 1.40 -5.15
N LEU A 221 -3.48 2.25 -4.83
CA LEU A 221 -4.68 2.45 -5.63
C LEU A 221 -5.02 3.94 -5.69
N ALA A 222 -5.36 4.43 -6.88
CA ALA A 222 -5.83 5.79 -7.07
C ALA A 222 -6.91 5.84 -8.16
N GLU A 223 -7.78 6.84 -8.12
CA GLU A 223 -8.71 7.09 -9.24
C GLU A 223 -7.96 7.45 -10.52
N ARG A 224 -8.58 7.15 -11.66
CA ARG A 224 -8.12 7.68 -12.94
C ARG A 224 -8.76 9.03 -13.24
N ALA A 225 -7.93 10.06 -13.43
CA ALA A 225 -8.38 11.38 -13.83
C ALA A 225 -9.23 11.32 -15.12
N GLY A 226 -10.37 12.01 -15.13
CA GLY A 226 -11.28 12.08 -16.28
C GLY A 226 -12.06 10.79 -16.59
N LYS A 227 -11.88 9.69 -15.82
CA LYS A 227 -12.59 8.42 -16.02
C LYS A 227 -13.25 7.94 -14.73
N PRO A 228 -14.45 8.45 -14.37
CA PRO A 228 -15.14 8.07 -13.14
C PRO A 228 -15.36 6.56 -13.03
N GLY A 229 -15.06 5.99 -11.86
CA GLY A 229 -15.19 4.55 -11.61
C GLY A 229 -14.03 3.70 -12.15
N CYS A 230 -13.10 4.29 -12.91
CA CYS A 230 -11.83 3.66 -13.24
C CYS A 230 -10.78 3.97 -12.17
N ILE A 231 -9.93 2.99 -11.89
CA ILE A 231 -8.80 3.13 -10.98
C ILE A 231 -7.49 2.80 -11.68
N VAL A 232 -6.40 3.19 -11.06
CA VAL A 232 -5.05 2.73 -11.36
C VAL A 232 -4.52 1.96 -10.15
N ALA A 233 -3.93 0.80 -10.41
CA ALA A 233 -3.27 -0.02 -9.41
C ALA A 233 -1.75 0.00 -9.62
N ALA A 234 -1.00 0.20 -8.53
CA ALA A 234 0.44 0.08 -8.52
C ALA A 234 0.84 -1.33 -8.08
N VAL A 235 1.54 -2.03 -8.96
CA VAL A 235 2.12 -3.35 -8.73
C VAL A 235 3.61 -3.20 -8.43
N GLY A 236 4.08 -3.88 -7.39
CA GLY A 236 5.49 -3.83 -7.00
C GLY A 236 5.94 -5.01 -6.19
N LEU A 237 6.92 -5.73 -6.71
CA LEU A 237 7.58 -6.85 -6.06
C LEU A 237 9.09 -6.77 -6.29
N VAL A 238 9.88 -6.94 -5.23
CA VAL A 238 11.31 -7.22 -5.32
C VAL A 238 11.54 -8.60 -4.68
N HIS A 239 11.82 -9.59 -5.54
CA HIS A 239 12.15 -10.95 -5.11
C HIS A 239 13.15 -11.57 -6.09
N MET A 240 14.44 -11.48 -5.78
CA MET A 240 15.59 -11.75 -6.66
C MET A 240 15.67 -10.87 -7.92
N ARG A 241 14.55 -10.44 -8.49
CA ARG A 241 14.40 -9.40 -9.52
C ARG A 241 13.27 -8.45 -9.14
N SER A 242 13.30 -7.24 -9.72
CA SER A 242 12.22 -6.27 -9.56
C SER A 242 11.16 -6.48 -10.64
N ARG A 243 9.89 -6.46 -10.23
CA ARG A 243 8.73 -6.50 -11.11
C ARG A 243 7.73 -5.44 -10.66
N GLY A 244 7.28 -4.62 -11.59
CA GLY A 244 6.20 -3.68 -11.34
C GLY A 244 5.70 -2.96 -12.56
N GLN A 245 4.53 -2.36 -12.36
CA GLN A 245 3.77 -1.67 -13.40
C GLN A 245 2.62 -0.90 -12.77
N LEU A 246 2.06 0.03 -13.54
CA LEU A 246 0.79 0.67 -13.26
C LEU A 246 -0.26 0.12 -14.21
N VAL A 247 -1.40 -0.24 -13.66
CA VAL A 247 -2.48 -0.93 -14.38
C VAL A 247 -3.73 -0.09 -14.28
N GLU A 248 -4.33 0.29 -15.41
CA GLU A 248 -5.66 0.92 -15.43
C GLU A 248 -6.74 -0.15 -15.43
N VAL A 249 -7.76 0.03 -14.59
CA VAL A 249 -8.93 -0.85 -14.51
C VAL A 249 -10.20 -0.04 -14.68
N CYS A 250 -10.96 -0.36 -15.73
CA CYS A 250 -12.22 0.27 -16.09
C CYS A 250 -13.30 -0.81 -16.29
N GLY A 251 -14.09 -1.09 -15.26
CA GLY A 251 -15.01 -2.23 -15.30
C GLY A 251 -14.23 -3.55 -15.39
N GLU A 252 -14.42 -4.30 -16.48
CA GLU A 252 -13.68 -5.54 -16.76
C GLU A 252 -12.44 -5.32 -17.64
N GLN A 253 -12.22 -4.09 -18.13
CA GLN A 253 -11.04 -3.77 -18.91
C GLN A 253 -9.85 -3.54 -17.97
N ILE A 254 -8.79 -4.32 -18.17
CA ILE A 254 -7.55 -4.25 -17.40
C ILE A 254 -6.41 -4.06 -18.41
N GLU A 255 -5.76 -2.92 -18.35
CA GLU A 255 -4.76 -2.50 -19.34
C GLU A 255 -3.50 -1.99 -18.67
N LEU A 256 -2.36 -2.24 -19.32
CA LEU A 256 -1.10 -1.66 -18.89
C LEU A 256 -1.15 -0.16 -19.13
N LEU A 257 -1.05 0.63 -18.06
CA LEU A 257 -0.94 2.08 -18.16
C LEU A 257 0.51 2.52 -18.32
N TYR A 258 1.41 1.95 -17.51
CA TYR A 258 2.81 2.35 -17.51
C TYR A 258 3.71 1.23 -16.95
N ARG A 259 4.88 1.07 -17.56
CA ARG A 259 5.93 0.16 -17.13
C ARG A 259 7.27 0.75 -17.52
N GLN A 260 8.23 0.68 -16.63
CA GLN A 260 9.61 1.08 -16.92
C GLN A 260 10.53 -0.14 -16.75
N PRO A 261 11.32 -0.51 -17.77
CA PRO A 261 12.38 -1.50 -17.61
C PRO A 261 13.39 -1.04 -16.56
N CYS A 262 13.99 -1.97 -15.84
CA CYS A 262 15.08 -1.64 -14.94
C CYS A 262 16.25 -0.97 -15.70
N PRO A 263 17.02 -0.07 -15.06
CA PRO A 263 18.27 0.41 -15.62
C PRO A 263 19.22 -0.76 -15.92
N ARG A 264 20.06 -0.62 -16.95
CA ARG A 264 21.08 -1.65 -17.31
C ARG A 264 22.01 -2.02 -16.16
N ALA A 265 22.20 -1.13 -15.18
CA ALA A 265 22.98 -1.45 -13.99
C ALA A 265 22.35 -2.57 -13.14
N TRP A 266 21.02 -2.74 -13.19
CA TRP A 266 20.31 -3.77 -12.42
C TRP A 266 19.95 -4.99 -13.28
N ASP A 267 19.86 -4.80 -14.59
CA ASP A 267 19.62 -5.86 -15.58
C ASP A 267 20.58 -5.70 -16.77
N PRO A 268 21.86 -6.11 -16.61
CA PRO A 268 22.89 -5.92 -17.66
C PRO A 268 22.55 -6.62 -18.97
N ASP A 269 21.89 -7.77 -18.87
CA ASP A 269 21.51 -8.60 -20.02
C ASP A 269 20.27 -8.04 -20.74
N GLY A 270 19.53 -7.12 -20.12
CA GLY A 270 18.31 -6.53 -20.68
C GLY A 270 17.31 -7.58 -21.15
N SER A 271 17.23 -8.69 -20.40
CA SER A 271 16.55 -9.89 -20.85
C SER A 271 15.06 -9.63 -20.98
N VAL A 272 14.46 -10.16 -22.05
CA VAL A 272 13.01 -10.14 -22.26
C VAL A 272 12.46 -11.56 -22.27
N ASP A 273 11.21 -11.71 -21.85
CA ASP A 273 10.50 -12.98 -21.94
C ASP A 273 10.13 -13.34 -23.40
N LYS A 274 9.46 -14.48 -23.56
CA LYS A 274 9.02 -14.97 -24.88
C LYS A 274 8.02 -14.04 -25.59
N HIS A 275 7.45 -13.07 -24.89
CA HIS A 275 6.53 -12.05 -25.41
C HIS A 275 7.21 -10.70 -25.63
N GLY A 276 8.53 -10.61 -25.39
CA GLY A 276 9.29 -9.37 -25.51
C GLY A 276 9.11 -8.43 -24.31
N GLU A 277 8.51 -8.90 -23.21
CA GLU A 277 8.37 -8.11 -21.99
C GLU A 277 9.67 -8.16 -21.16
N PRO A 278 10.16 -7.03 -20.61
CA PRO A 278 11.36 -7.04 -19.77
C PRO A 278 11.19 -7.92 -18.54
N PHE A 279 12.17 -8.77 -18.24
CA PHE A 279 12.16 -9.58 -17.02
C PHE A 279 12.36 -8.74 -15.76
N CYS A 280 13.02 -7.58 -15.87
CA CYS A 280 13.17 -6.62 -14.78
C CYS A 280 12.43 -5.34 -15.11
N THR A 281 11.54 -4.93 -14.21
CA THR A 281 10.80 -3.67 -14.29
C THR A 281 10.77 -2.99 -12.93
N ILE A 282 10.61 -1.67 -12.93
CA ILE A 282 10.51 -0.89 -11.69
C ILE A 282 9.28 -1.32 -10.88
N ALA A 283 9.50 -1.79 -9.65
CA ALA A 283 8.46 -2.04 -8.65
C ALA A 283 7.89 -0.74 -8.09
N PHE A 284 6.55 -0.61 -8.05
CA PHE A 284 5.86 0.55 -7.47
C PHE A 284 5.18 0.20 -6.13
N PHE A 285 5.49 0.97 -5.09
CA PHE A 285 5.05 0.71 -3.70
C PHE A 285 4.13 1.78 -3.10
N GLY A 286 3.93 2.89 -3.81
CA GLY A 286 2.97 3.92 -3.42
C GLY A 286 2.32 4.53 -4.66
N LEU A 287 1.04 4.88 -4.56
CA LEU A 287 0.28 5.51 -5.63
C LEU A 287 -0.72 6.50 -5.06
N GLY A 288 -0.80 7.67 -5.67
CA GLY A 288 -1.82 8.66 -5.38
C GLY A 288 -2.09 9.56 -6.58
N ARG A 289 -3.15 10.38 -6.47
CA ARG A 289 -3.56 11.33 -7.51
C ARG A 289 -3.60 12.75 -6.95
N ARG A 290 -3.15 13.71 -7.77
CA ARG A 290 -3.41 15.15 -7.56
C ARG A 290 -3.81 15.78 -8.88
N GLY A 291 -5.00 16.37 -8.93
CA GLY A 291 -5.53 16.89 -10.20
C GLY A 291 -5.54 15.78 -11.25
N ASP A 292 -4.95 16.05 -12.41
CA ASP A 292 -4.88 15.09 -13.51
C ASP A 292 -3.64 14.18 -13.50
N ALA A 293 -2.71 14.42 -12.57
CA ALA A 293 -1.47 13.68 -12.44
C ALA A 293 -1.58 12.52 -11.44
N LEU A 294 -0.97 11.39 -11.81
CA LEU A 294 -0.71 10.27 -10.91
C LEU A 294 0.73 10.35 -10.42
N PHE A 295 0.91 10.04 -9.15
CA PHE A 295 2.19 10.02 -8.45
C PHE A 295 2.44 8.60 -8.00
N ALA A 296 3.40 7.93 -8.62
CA ALA A 296 3.74 6.54 -8.33
C ALA A 296 5.17 6.47 -7.78
N MET A 297 5.32 5.99 -6.56
CA MET A 297 6.64 5.83 -5.96
C MET A 297 7.21 4.46 -6.36
N GLY A 298 8.15 4.49 -7.29
CA GLY A 298 8.96 3.35 -7.73
C GLY A 298 10.16 3.13 -6.81
N VAL A 299 10.86 2.01 -7.00
CA VAL A 299 12.15 1.76 -6.32
C VAL A 299 13.28 2.68 -6.80
N ASP A 300 13.15 3.30 -7.97
CA ASP A 300 14.12 4.22 -8.57
C ASP A 300 13.72 5.70 -8.47
N GLY A 301 12.53 6.02 -7.93
CA GLY A 301 12.11 7.40 -7.72
C GLY A 301 10.61 7.63 -7.81
N LEU A 302 10.23 8.91 -7.78
CA LEU A 302 8.84 9.33 -7.96
C LEU A 302 8.53 9.50 -9.45
N HIS A 303 7.65 8.66 -9.97
CA HIS A 303 7.13 8.76 -11.33
C HIS A 303 5.85 9.58 -11.32
N VAL A 304 5.80 10.61 -12.17
CA VAL A 304 4.63 11.44 -12.36
C VAL A 304 4.08 11.17 -13.76
N ILE A 305 2.83 10.71 -13.81
CA ILE A 305 2.14 10.35 -15.04
C ILE A 305 1.04 11.38 -15.29
N GLU A 306 1.19 12.16 -16.36
CA GLU A 306 0.29 13.26 -16.73
C GLU A 306 0.29 13.42 -18.26
N GLY A 307 -0.86 13.74 -18.86
CA GLY A 307 -0.95 13.99 -20.31
C GLY A 307 -0.51 12.80 -21.19
N GLY A 308 -0.58 11.57 -20.66
CA GLY A 308 -0.11 10.36 -21.37
C GLY A 308 1.41 10.14 -21.36
N SER A 309 2.16 10.99 -20.66
CA SER A 309 3.61 10.86 -20.49
C SER A 309 3.97 10.55 -19.05
N ALA A 310 5.09 9.86 -18.84
CA ALA A 310 5.65 9.60 -17.51
C ALA A 310 7.04 10.21 -17.41
N HIS A 311 7.33 10.86 -16.28
CA HIS A 311 8.66 11.37 -15.96
C HIS A 311 9.07 10.98 -14.53
N ASN A 312 10.32 10.59 -14.34
CA ASN A 312 10.88 10.28 -13.02
C ASN A 312 11.55 11.54 -12.44
N ARG A 313 11.16 11.94 -11.21
CA ARG A 313 11.72 13.08 -10.47
C ARG A 313 12.88 12.69 -9.52
N GLY A 314 13.34 11.45 -9.59
CA GLY A 314 14.33 10.87 -8.69
C GLY A 314 13.73 10.46 -7.35
N VAL A 315 14.59 9.93 -6.47
CA VAL A 315 14.21 9.52 -5.12
C VAL A 315 14.14 10.76 -4.22
N PRO A 316 13.00 11.03 -3.55
CA PRO A 316 12.89 12.13 -2.60
C PRO A 316 13.86 11.96 -1.42
N LYS A 317 14.30 13.04 -0.77
CA LYS A 317 15.23 12.89 0.37
C LYS A 317 14.46 12.46 1.59
N PHE A 318 14.97 11.42 2.26
CA PHE A 318 14.42 10.92 3.51
C PHE A 318 15.28 11.40 4.68
N GLN A 319 14.62 11.91 5.71
CA GLN A 319 15.25 12.35 6.95
C GLN A 319 14.84 11.42 8.09
N ALA A 320 15.72 11.27 9.07
CA ALA A 320 15.43 10.48 10.26
C ALA A 320 14.58 11.30 11.25
N TYR A 321 13.45 10.72 11.67
CA TYR A 321 12.59 11.21 12.75
C TYR A 321 12.48 10.08 13.77
N GLY A 322 13.44 10.02 14.71
CA GLY A 322 13.55 8.89 15.64
C GLY A 322 13.71 7.56 14.88
N PRO A 323 12.81 6.58 15.06
CA PRO A 323 12.87 5.30 14.35
C PRO A 323 12.37 5.36 12.90
N PHE A 324 11.78 6.49 12.46
CA PHE A 324 11.16 6.60 11.15
C PHE A 324 12.07 7.31 10.15
N ARG A 325 12.03 6.89 8.88
CA ARG A 325 12.60 7.64 7.76
C ARG A 325 11.47 8.23 6.94
N VAL A 326 11.38 9.55 6.92
CA VAL A 326 10.24 10.29 6.33
C VAL A 326 10.74 11.33 5.34
N SER A 327 10.05 11.47 4.22
CA SER A 327 10.25 12.56 3.25
C SER A 327 9.05 13.50 3.23
N PHE A 328 9.29 14.77 3.54
CA PHE A 328 8.33 15.88 3.39
C PHE A 328 8.68 16.77 2.18
N ASP A 329 9.50 16.28 1.27
CA ASP A 329 10.03 17.04 0.12
C ASP A 329 9.01 17.17 -1.01
N LEU A 330 7.92 16.41 -0.96
CA LEU A 330 6.86 16.45 -1.95
C LEU A 330 5.71 17.37 -1.50
N PRO A 331 5.27 18.31 -2.33
CA PRO A 331 4.09 19.12 -2.03
C PRO A 331 2.78 18.33 -2.09
N GLU A 332 2.73 17.20 -2.82
CA GLU A 332 1.51 16.42 -3.01
C GLU A 332 1.33 15.29 -2.00
N ALA A 333 2.42 14.84 -1.36
CA ALA A 333 2.44 13.66 -0.51
C ALA A 333 3.52 13.73 0.57
N VAL A 334 3.45 12.81 1.52
CA VAL A 334 4.52 12.51 2.46
C VAL A 334 4.85 11.03 2.34
N LEU A 335 6.13 10.69 2.30
CA LEU A 335 6.60 9.32 2.16
C LEU A 335 7.20 8.83 3.47
N VAL A 336 6.98 7.57 3.82
CA VAL A 336 7.65 6.90 4.95
C VAL A 336 8.19 5.55 4.51
N LEU A 337 9.47 5.28 4.80
CA LEU A 337 10.06 3.97 4.51
C LEU A 337 9.66 2.96 5.57
N THR A 338 9.38 1.74 5.12
CA THR A 338 9.03 0.62 5.99
C THR A 338 9.61 -0.69 5.46
N ASP A 339 9.81 -1.65 6.36
CA ASP A 339 10.22 -3.01 6.03
C ASP A 339 9.05 -3.99 6.08
N VAL A 340 7.81 -3.50 6.09
CA VAL A 340 6.61 -4.35 6.18
C VAL A 340 6.56 -5.43 5.09
N ASN A 341 7.07 -5.11 3.89
CA ASN A 341 7.09 -6.05 2.76
C ASN A 341 8.15 -7.16 2.90
N GLN A 342 9.11 -7.05 3.83
CA GLN A 342 10.09 -8.12 4.11
C GLN A 342 9.43 -9.36 4.75
N ARG A 343 8.16 -9.27 5.16
CA ARG A 343 7.41 -10.40 5.72
C ARG A 343 6.93 -11.39 4.65
N THR A 344 6.79 -10.92 3.41
CA THR A 344 6.17 -11.68 2.30
C THR A 344 7.01 -11.65 1.02
N SER A 345 8.11 -10.90 1.00
CA SER A 345 9.03 -10.79 -0.13
C SER A 345 10.42 -10.36 0.35
N LEU A 346 11.37 -10.15 -0.56
CA LEU A 346 12.68 -9.55 -0.27
C LEU A 346 12.65 -8.00 -0.40
N SER A 347 11.48 -7.40 -0.52
CA SER A 347 11.32 -5.95 -0.66
C SER A 347 11.51 -5.25 0.70
N GLY A 348 12.71 -4.72 0.96
CA GLY A 348 13.00 -3.86 2.11
C GLY A 348 12.88 -2.37 1.79
N MET A 349 12.72 -1.54 2.82
CA MET A 349 12.64 -0.08 2.74
C MET A 349 11.67 0.41 1.64
N THR A 350 10.49 -0.20 1.58
CA THR A 350 9.46 0.19 0.61
C THR A 350 8.75 1.46 1.11
N PRO A 351 8.55 2.47 0.24
CA PRO A 351 7.89 3.70 0.64
C PRO A 351 6.37 3.53 0.69
N LEU A 352 5.75 3.79 1.84
CA LEU A 352 4.33 4.09 1.93
C LEU A 352 4.10 5.56 1.57
N MET A 353 3.03 5.84 0.84
CA MET A 353 2.66 7.18 0.40
C MET A 353 1.38 7.63 1.10
N ALA A 354 1.45 8.76 1.81
CA ALA A 354 0.29 9.45 2.36
C ALA A 354 0.05 10.73 1.56
N MET A 355 -1.07 10.80 0.83
CA MET A 355 -1.42 11.98 0.05
C MET A 355 -1.83 13.12 0.98
N ARG A 356 -1.39 14.34 0.67
CA ARG A 356 -1.85 15.53 1.39
C ARG A 356 -3.28 15.92 0.95
N PRO A 357 -4.09 16.59 1.76
CA PRO A 357 -5.33 17.20 1.29
C PRO A 357 -5.10 18.26 0.19
N PRO A 358 -6.06 18.51 -0.71
CA PRO A 358 -6.04 19.68 -1.60
C PRO A 358 -5.84 20.99 -0.82
N GLY A 359 -4.99 21.88 -1.33
CA GLY A 359 -4.79 23.22 -0.76
C GLY A 359 -3.88 23.33 0.46
N THR A 360 -3.19 22.24 0.84
CA THR A 360 -2.10 22.30 1.84
C THR A 360 -0.77 22.55 1.12
N LEU A 361 -0.03 23.60 1.52
CA LEU A 361 1.31 23.94 1.02
C LEU A 361 2.26 24.16 2.19
#